data_AF-A0A968ZFS2-F1
#
_entry.id   AF-A0A968ZFS2-F1
#
_cell.length_a   1.000
_cell.length_b   1.000
_cell.length_c   1.000
_cell.angle_alpha   90.00
_cell.angle_beta   90.00
_cell.angle_gamma   90.00
#
_symmetry.space_group_name_H-M   'P 1'
#
loop_
_entity.id
_entity.type
_entity.pdbx_description
1 polymer ?
#
loop_
_entity_poly.entity_id
_entity_poly.type
_entity_poly.pdbx_seq_one_letter_code
_entity_poly.pdbx_strand_id
1 'polypeptide(L)'
;MNLQERIDAFAGLQTHIRLLEEQDKNLICENARRENSWFSPESVLLSLENISTWLDKASLTSWAQGYTYAQNTRTVGLVAAGNIPLVGFHDLLCVLMAGHKASVKLSHQDSYLMRHMASLLVEV
;
A
#
# COMPACT_ATOMS: atom_id res chain seq x y z
N MET A 1 6.28 -14.62 8.58
CA MET A 1 7.18 -13.46 8.63
C MET A 1 7.20 -12.86 10.03
N ASN A 2 8.37 -12.55 10.57
CA ASN A 2 8.54 -11.76 11.78
C ASN A 2 8.35 -10.25 11.50
N LEU A 3 8.38 -9.39 12.53
CA LEU A 3 8.15 -7.95 12.36
C LEU A 3 9.21 -7.27 11.48
N GLN A 4 10.48 -7.64 11.65
CA GLN A 4 11.57 -7.06 10.89
C GLN A 4 11.43 -7.36 9.38
N GLU A 5 11.09 -8.61 9.03
CA GLU A 5 10.82 -9.01 7.65
C GLU A 5 9.66 -8.22 7.03
N ARG A 6 8.62 -7.90 7.82
CA ARG A 6 7.51 -7.06 7.34
C ARG A 6 7.93 -5.62 7.12
N ILE A 7 8.70 -5.04 8.03
CA ILE A 7 9.28 -3.70 7.88
C ILE A 7 10.15 -3.64 6.62
N ASP A 8 10.99 -4.65 6.41
CA ASP A 8 11.90 -4.70 5.27
C ASP A 8 11.13 -4.81 3.94
N ALA A 9 10.07 -5.62 3.88
CA ALA A 9 9.20 -5.71 2.70
C ALA A 9 8.55 -4.36 2.35
N PHE A 10 8.01 -3.65 3.35
CA PHE A 10 7.41 -2.33 3.13
C PHE A 10 8.45 -1.26 2.76
N ALA A 11 9.65 -1.31 3.34
CA ALA A 11 10.76 -0.44 2.96
C ALA A 11 11.27 -0.72 1.53
N GLY A 12 11.24 -1.98 1.08
CA GLY A 12 11.52 -2.30 -0.31
C GLY A 12 10.43 -1.77 -1.25
N LEU A 13 9.15 -1.86 -0.87
CA LEU A 13 8.06 -1.23 -1.61
C LEU A 13 8.26 0.29 -1.74
N GLN A 14 8.71 0.97 -0.67
CA GLN A 14 9.10 2.38 -0.75
C GLN A 14 10.13 2.63 -1.85
N THR A 15 11.17 1.80 -1.89
CA THR A 15 12.26 1.89 -2.87
C THR A 15 11.73 1.76 -4.28
N HIS A 16 10.85 0.77 -4.53
CA HIS A 16 10.19 0.62 -5.82
C HIS A 16 9.39 1.87 -6.22
N ILE A 17 8.57 2.43 -5.33
CA ILE A 17 7.79 3.65 -5.61
C ILE A 17 8.73 4.82 -5.97
N ARG A 18 9.82 4.99 -5.24
CA ARG A 18 10.78 6.09 -5.46
C ARG A 18 11.58 5.96 -6.75
N LEU A 19 11.79 4.73 -7.22
CA LEU A 19 12.53 4.43 -8.44
C LEU A 19 11.64 4.31 -9.69
N LEU A 20 10.33 4.53 -9.57
CA LEU A 20 9.43 4.53 -10.72
C LEU A 20 9.91 5.54 -11.77
N GLU A 21 10.07 5.06 -13.00
CA GLU A 21 10.36 5.92 -14.13
C GLU A 21 9.11 6.71 -14.54
N GLU A 22 9.30 7.83 -15.25
CA GLU A 22 8.18 8.66 -15.70
C GLU A 22 7.19 7.87 -16.59
N GLN A 23 7.68 6.91 -17.38
CA GLN A 23 6.82 6.05 -18.19
C GLN A 23 5.90 5.17 -17.33
N ASP A 24 6.41 4.61 -16.23
CA ASP A 24 5.63 3.77 -15.32
C ASP A 24 4.60 4.60 -14.54
N LYS A 25 5.02 5.79 -14.07
CA LYS A 25 4.11 6.75 -13.43
C LYS A 25 2.95 7.13 -14.33
N ASN A 26 3.22 7.42 -15.60
CA ASN A 26 2.18 7.74 -16.58
C ASN A 26 1.22 6.55 -16.79
N LEU A 27 1.77 5.34 -16.93
CA LEU A 27 0.96 4.12 -17.11
C LEU A 27 0.06 3.84 -15.89
N ILE A 28 0.58 4.01 -14.68
CA ILE A 28 -0.18 3.86 -13.43
C ILE A 28 -1.34 4.86 -13.39
N CYS A 29 -1.06 6.15 -13.67
CA CYS A 29 -2.07 7.19 -13.70
C CYS A 29 -3.16 6.93 -14.76
N GLU A 30 -2.78 6.50 -15.97
CA GLU A 30 -3.73 6.17 -17.03
C GLU A 30 -4.63 5.01 -16.64
N ASN A 31 -4.07 3.92 -16.10
CA ASN A 31 -4.85 2.75 -15.69
C ASN A 31 -5.78 3.07 -14.51
N ALA A 32 -5.30 3.81 -13.52
CA ALA A 32 -6.12 4.29 -12.42
C ALA A 32 -7.30 5.14 -12.92
N ARG A 33 -7.06 6.05 -13.87
CA ARG A 33 -8.10 6.90 -14.45
C ARG A 33 -9.10 6.13 -15.33
N ARG A 34 -8.65 5.07 -16.01
CA ARG A 34 -9.52 4.19 -16.81
C ARG A 34 -10.55 3.48 -15.93
N GLU A 35 -10.17 3.08 -14.71
CA GLU A 35 -11.09 2.46 -13.75
C GLU A 35 -11.91 3.50 -12.98
N ASN A 36 -11.27 4.62 -12.59
CA ASN A 36 -11.89 5.73 -11.87
C ASN A 36 -11.65 7.06 -12.57
N SER A 37 -12.64 7.57 -13.31
CA SER A 37 -12.49 8.84 -14.03
C SER A 37 -12.32 10.08 -13.14
N TRP A 38 -12.55 9.96 -11.82
CA TRP A 38 -12.31 11.02 -10.84
C TRP A 38 -10.84 11.13 -10.42
N PHE A 39 -10.03 10.12 -10.70
CA PHE A 39 -8.61 10.13 -10.35
C PHE A 39 -7.82 10.91 -11.40
N SER A 40 -7.27 12.05 -10.97
CA SER A 40 -6.33 12.82 -11.76
C SER A 40 -4.91 12.29 -11.58
N PRO A 41 -4.01 12.45 -12.57
CA PRO A 41 -2.60 12.08 -12.41
C PRO A 41 -1.98 12.69 -11.15
N GLU A 42 -2.27 13.95 -10.85
CA GLU A 42 -1.76 14.65 -9.67
C GLU A 42 -2.22 13.98 -8.37
N SER A 43 -3.49 13.57 -8.28
CA SER A 43 -4.02 12.89 -7.09
C SER A 43 -3.39 11.50 -6.89
N VAL A 44 -3.14 10.77 -7.98
CA VAL A 44 -2.52 9.43 -7.93
C VAL A 44 -1.06 9.56 -7.53
N LEU A 45 -0.29 10.43 -8.17
CA LEU A 45 1.13 10.66 -7.85
C LEU A 45 1.30 11.16 -6.42
N LEU A 46 0.45 12.10 -5.99
CA LEU A 46 0.45 12.57 -4.60
C LEU A 46 0.16 11.44 -3.60
N SER A 47 -0.75 10.52 -3.92
CA SER A 47 -1.03 9.36 -3.06
C SER A 47 0.17 8.42 -2.95
N LEU A 48 0.87 8.16 -4.06
CA LEU A 48 2.08 7.33 -4.10
C LEU A 48 3.22 7.98 -3.29
N GLU A 49 3.43 9.27 -3.46
CA GLU A 49 4.43 10.04 -2.71
C GLU A 49 4.14 10.00 -1.20
N ASN A 50 2.90 10.31 -0.80
CA ASN A 50 2.50 10.30 0.61
C ASN A 50 2.68 8.92 1.24
N ILE A 51 2.24 7.86 0.57
CA ILE A 51 2.46 6.49 1.05
C ILE A 51 3.96 6.19 1.16
N SER A 52 4.76 6.57 0.17
CA SER A 52 6.22 6.39 0.23
C SER A 52 6.85 7.03 1.47
N THR A 53 6.31 8.15 1.98
CA THR A 53 6.83 8.74 3.23
C THR A 53 6.60 7.86 4.46
N TRP A 54 5.47 7.13 4.51
CA TRP A 54 5.15 6.23 5.63
C TRP A 54 6.01 4.97 5.62
N LEU A 55 6.43 4.55 4.42
CA LEU A 55 7.15 3.30 4.20
C LEU A 55 8.67 3.43 4.43
N ASP A 56 9.15 4.59 4.89
CA ASP A 56 10.54 4.76 5.28
C ASP A 56 10.89 3.80 6.42
N LYS A 57 12.01 3.08 6.27
CA LYS A 57 12.42 2.05 7.24
C LYS A 57 12.59 2.59 8.66
N ALA A 58 13.15 3.79 8.81
CA ALA A 58 13.33 4.40 10.12
C ALA A 58 11.98 4.82 10.71
N SER A 59 11.10 5.42 9.90
CA SER A 59 9.73 5.77 10.28
C SER A 59 8.92 4.55 10.71
N LEU A 60 8.92 3.48 9.89
CA LEU A 60 8.22 2.23 10.19
C LEU A 60 8.74 1.59 11.47
N THR A 61 10.06 1.54 11.65
CA THR A 61 10.68 0.96 12.85
C THR A 61 10.27 1.74 14.10
N SER A 62 10.32 3.06 14.05
CA SER A 62 9.92 3.94 15.16
C SER A 62 8.43 3.79 15.48
N TRP A 63 7.56 3.88 14.47
CA TRP A 63 6.12 3.70 14.62
C TRP A 63 5.76 2.31 15.17
N ALA A 64 6.46 1.27 14.72
CA ALA A 64 6.22 -0.11 15.14
C ALA A 64 6.56 -0.38 16.62
N GLN A 65 7.43 0.41 17.26
CA GLN A 65 7.80 0.19 18.66
C GLN A 65 6.64 0.46 19.64
N GLY A 66 5.64 1.23 19.23
CA GLY A 66 4.50 1.59 20.08
C GLY A 66 3.45 0.49 20.27
N TYR A 67 3.61 -0.68 19.64
CA TYR A 67 2.56 -1.70 19.56
C TYR A 67 3.04 -3.09 19.96
N THR A 68 2.07 -3.92 20.35
CA THR A 68 2.26 -5.36 20.50
C THR A 68 1.74 -6.09 19.28
N TYR A 69 2.37 -7.21 18.94
CA TYR A 69 2.12 -7.94 17.70
C TYR A 69 1.50 -9.29 17.97
N ALA A 70 0.67 -9.74 17.02
CA ALA A 70 -0.05 -10.98 17.15
C ALA A 70 0.90 -12.18 17.23
N GLN A 71 0.74 -12.98 18.28
CA GLN A 71 1.38 -14.29 18.40
C GLN A 71 0.66 -15.35 17.56
N ASN A 72 -0.64 -15.15 17.33
CA ASN A 72 -1.50 -16.02 16.53
C ASN A 72 -2.09 -15.23 15.35
N THR A 73 -1.76 -15.65 14.13
CA THR A 73 -2.25 -15.02 12.91
C THR A 73 -3.74 -15.30 12.70
N ARG A 74 -4.52 -14.25 12.43
CA ARG A 74 -5.92 -14.32 12.02
C ARG A 74 -6.11 -13.69 10.65
N THR A 75 -7.28 -13.93 10.06
CA THR A 75 -7.71 -13.26 8.83
C THR A 75 -8.59 -12.07 9.20
N VAL A 76 -8.23 -10.89 8.74
CA VAL A 76 -8.97 -9.63 8.95
C VAL A 76 -9.62 -9.25 7.62
N GLY A 77 -10.93 -9.08 7.64
CA GLY A 77 -11.69 -8.58 6.50
C GLY A 77 -11.54 -7.07 6.36
N LEU A 78 -11.16 -6.59 5.18
CA LEU A 78 -11.10 -5.16 4.85
C LEU A 78 -12.07 -4.86 3.71
N VAL A 79 -12.81 -3.75 3.82
CA VAL A 79 -13.66 -3.23 2.74
C VAL A 79 -13.10 -1.87 2.37
N ALA A 80 -12.33 -1.83 1.27
CA ALA A 80 -11.64 -0.62 0.85
C ALA A 80 -12.61 0.33 0.13
N ALA A 81 -12.61 1.60 0.54
CA ALA A 81 -13.29 2.66 -0.19
C ALA A 81 -12.53 2.97 -1.50
N GLY A 82 -13.23 3.51 -2.49
CA GLY A 82 -12.65 3.86 -3.80
C GLY A 82 -12.85 5.31 -4.21
N ASN A 83 -13.05 6.20 -3.24
CA ASN A 83 -13.26 7.63 -3.47
C ASN A 83 -11.95 8.44 -3.49
N ILE A 84 -10.86 7.89 -2.97
CA ILE A 84 -9.53 8.53 -2.92
C ILE A 84 -8.50 7.47 -3.30
N PRO A 85 -7.52 7.79 -4.18
CA PRO A 85 -6.46 6.86 -4.56
C PRO A 85 -5.77 6.27 -3.34
N LEU A 86 -5.69 4.93 -3.28
CA LEU A 86 -4.98 4.18 -2.24
C LEU A 86 -5.42 4.46 -0.79
N VAL A 87 -6.61 5.00 -0.55
CA VAL A 87 -7.09 5.28 0.82
C VAL A 87 -7.12 4.04 1.72
N GLY A 88 -7.43 2.87 1.16
CA GLY A 88 -7.42 1.60 1.88
C GLY A 88 -6.02 1.00 2.11
N PHE A 89 -4.96 1.62 1.59
CA PHE A 89 -3.59 1.09 1.72
C PHE A 89 -3.10 1.13 3.18
N HIS A 90 -3.46 2.16 3.93
CA HIS A 90 -3.09 2.26 5.34
C HIS A 90 -3.69 1.11 6.17
N ASP A 91 -4.95 0.76 5.93
CA ASP A 91 -5.59 -0.38 6.61
C ASP A 91 -4.89 -1.71 6.29
N LEU A 92 -4.52 -1.90 5.01
CA LEU A 92 -3.74 -3.06 4.58
C LEU A 92 -2.36 -3.11 5.28
N LEU A 93 -1.65 -1.98 5.32
CA LEU A 93 -0.37 -1.83 6.03
C LEU A 93 -0.53 -2.24 7.50
N CYS A 94 -1.51 -1.68 8.21
CA CYS A 94 -1.74 -1.98 9.62
C CYS A 94 -2.03 -3.47 9.87
N VAL A 95 -2.90 -4.09 9.06
CA VAL A 95 -3.24 -5.52 9.21
C VAL A 95 -2.01 -6.40 9.03
N LEU A 96 -1.22 -6.14 7.98
CA LEU A 96 -0.02 -6.92 7.71
C LEU A 96 1.02 -6.70 8.80
N MET A 97 1.28 -5.44 9.18
CA MET A 97 2.24 -5.08 10.24
C MET A 97 1.88 -5.70 11.59
N ALA A 98 0.60 -5.79 11.92
CA ALA A 98 0.10 -6.46 13.14
C ALA A 98 0.38 -7.99 13.18
N GLY A 99 0.77 -8.60 12.05
CA GLY A 99 1.00 -10.05 11.94
C GLY A 99 -0.25 -10.85 11.53
N HIS A 100 -1.19 -10.20 10.85
CA HIS A 100 -2.42 -10.80 10.37
C HIS A 100 -2.44 -10.94 8.84
N LYS A 101 -3.37 -11.76 8.33
CA LYS A 101 -3.68 -11.86 6.91
C LYS A 101 -4.82 -10.89 6.58
N ALA A 102 -4.70 -10.16 5.49
CA ALA A 102 -5.77 -9.32 4.99
C ALA A 102 -6.62 -10.09 3.96
N SER A 103 -7.94 -10.04 4.12
CA SER A 103 -8.92 -10.47 3.12
C SER A 103 -9.66 -9.23 2.64
N VAL A 104 -9.26 -8.70 1.48
CA VAL A 104 -9.67 -7.36 1.03
C VAL A 104 -10.76 -7.45 -0.03
N LYS A 105 -11.89 -6.79 0.23
CA LYS A 105 -12.88 -6.44 -0.79
C LYS A 105 -12.56 -5.04 -1.32
N LEU A 106 -12.04 -4.99 -2.54
CA LEU A 106 -11.75 -3.74 -3.24
C LEU A 106 -13.03 -3.07 -3.76
N SER A 107 -12.99 -1.75 -3.89
CA SER A 107 -14.01 -1.02 -4.63
C SER A 107 -13.96 -1.46 -6.10
N HIS A 108 -15.13 -1.66 -6.72
CA HIS A 108 -15.19 -1.94 -8.16
C HIS A 108 -14.69 -0.75 -9.01
N GLN A 109 -14.73 0.45 -8.44
CA GLN A 109 -14.28 1.67 -9.12
C GLN A 109 -12.81 1.98 -8.84
N ASP A 110 -12.15 1.27 -7.93
CA ASP A 110 -10.75 1.50 -7.58
C ASP A 110 -10.13 0.20 -7.04
N SER A 111 -9.71 -0.65 -7.97
CA SER A 111 -9.08 -1.91 -7.64
C SER A 111 -7.67 -2.03 -8.23
N TYR A 112 -7.39 -1.34 -9.34
CA TYR A 112 -6.10 -1.34 -10.01
C TYR A 112 -4.97 -0.91 -9.07
N LEU A 113 -5.10 0.25 -8.42
CA LEU A 113 -4.03 0.81 -7.59
C LEU A 113 -3.70 -0.12 -6.42
N MET A 114 -4.71 -0.60 -5.69
CA MET A 114 -4.51 -1.54 -4.58
C MET A 114 -3.88 -2.87 -5.03
N ARG A 115 -4.30 -3.42 -6.19
CA ARG A 115 -3.71 -4.65 -6.75
C ARG A 115 -2.26 -4.41 -7.19
N HIS A 116 -1.99 -3.28 -7.81
CA HIS A 116 -0.65 -2.91 -8.26
C HIS A 116 0.32 -2.82 -7.08
N MET A 117 -0.07 -2.10 -6.01
CA MET A 117 0.73 -2.00 -4.79
C MET A 117 0.94 -3.36 -4.12
N ALA A 118 -0.09 -4.22 -4.09
CA ALA A 118 0.03 -5.57 -3.55
C ALA A 118 0.96 -6.46 -4.39
N SER A 119 0.94 -6.34 -5.72
CA SER A 119 1.86 -7.05 -6.62
C SER A 119 3.30 -6.65 -6.34
N LEU A 120 3.57 -5.34 -6.29
CA LEU A 120 4.90 -4.83 -5.97
C LEU A 120 5.39 -5.36 -4.62
N LEU A 121 4.54 -5.34 -3.59
CA LEU A 121 4.90 -5.84 -2.26
C LEU A 121 5.23 -7.35 -2.23
N VAL A 122 4.65 -8.14 -3.13
CA VAL A 122 4.94 -9.59 -3.24
C VAL A 122 6.24 -9.86 -3.98
N GLU A 123 6.70 -8.93 -4.82
CA GLU A 123 7.95 -9.04 -5.57
C GLU A 123 9.20 -8.66 -4.77
N VAL A 124 9.04 -7.95 -3.64
CA VAL A 124 10.11 -7.53 -2.72
C VAL A 124 10.66 -8.68 -1.87
#